data_AF-A0A9R1L999-F1
#
_entry.id   AF-A0A9R1L999-F1
#
_cell.length_a   1.000
_cell.length_b   1.000
_cell.length_c   1.000
_cell.angle_alpha   90.00
_cell.angle_beta   90.00
_cell.angle_gamma   90.00
#
_symmetry.space_group_name_H-M   'P 1'
#
loop_
_entity.id
_entity.type
_entity.pdbx_description
1 polymer ?
#
loop_
_entity_poly.entity_id
_entity_poly.type
_entity_poly.pdbx_seq_one_letter_code
_entity_poly.pdbx_strand_id
1 'polypeptide(L)'
;MAREIAIILLMAVVLAAAMMVASSMDITDRDLTSEESLWALYERWSGHHNVRRDLRDKAMRFSVFKENAHMIHKFNQGDAPYKLSLNLFGDMTDEEIDHTHGRCSDLLSDGGKRRQGRFTQGAVAACNDFPMFVDWRMTGYDQRPSAVTSVKIQRGCGACWAFAAAAAVEGINSIRTRSLKSLSVQQLIDCDKGSFGCRNGRVPSAFRYIINNGGIATEADYPYIAGEHGYCLVPKRKNPVVTIGGFKWVPNNDEVALLQAVAAQPVVVLLDTKSFRRYGGGVFVGPCGTNQTHGMTVVGYGTTDEHDPKKRIDYWIIKNS
;
A
#
# COMPACT_ATOMS: atom_id res chain seq x y z
N MET A 1 2.63 29.93 -25.16
CA MET A 1 4.04 29.52 -25.25
C MET A 1 4.83 29.66 -23.96
N ALA A 2 5.36 30.82 -23.55
CA ALA A 2 6.23 30.89 -22.36
C ALA A 2 5.56 30.43 -21.04
N ARG A 3 4.26 30.73 -20.88
CA ARG A 3 3.46 30.34 -19.72
C ARG A 3 3.11 28.84 -19.70
N GLU A 4 2.94 28.22 -20.86
CA GLU A 4 2.68 26.77 -20.98
C GLU A 4 3.97 25.97 -20.74
N ILE A 5 5.09 26.45 -21.28
CA ILE A 5 6.42 25.85 -21.03
C ILE A 5 6.77 25.93 -19.54
N ALA A 6 6.46 27.05 -18.87
CA ALA A 6 6.64 27.19 -17.43
C ALA A 6 5.78 26.21 -16.62
N ILE A 7 4.52 25.97 -17.02
CA ILE A 7 3.63 25.00 -16.36
C ILE A 7 4.10 23.57 -16.57
N ILE A 8 4.55 23.21 -17.78
CA ILE A 8 5.09 21.87 -18.07
C ILE A 8 6.39 21.62 -17.28
N LEU A 9 7.29 22.61 -17.23
CA LEU A 9 8.51 22.53 -16.42
C LEU A 9 8.20 22.44 -14.92
N LEU A 10 7.19 23.17 -14.43
CA LEU A 10 6.77 23.10 -13.03
C LEU A 10 6.16 21.73 -12.71
N MET A 11 5.35 21.16 -13.61
CA MET A 11 4.80 19.81 -13.44
C MET A 11 5.90 18.74 -13.48
N ALA A 12 6.89 18.86 -14.37
CA ALA A 12 8.04 17.96 -14.41
C ALA A 12 8.90 18.05 -13.14
N VAL A 13 9.11 19.26 -12.61
CA VAL A 13 9.82 19.47 -11.34
C VAL A 13 9.01 18.96 -10.15
N VAL A 14 7.68 19.10 -10.15
CA VAL A 14 6.81 18.55 -9.10
C VAL A 14 6.72 17.03 -9.19
N LEU A 15 6.72 16.43 -10.37
CA LEU A 15 6.86 14.98 -10.57
C LEU A 15 8.23 14.48 -10.07
N ALA A 16 9.30 15.22 -10.32
CA ALA A 16 10.63 14.90 -9.80
C ALA A 16 10.75 15.11 -8.27
N ALA A 17 10.04 16.09 -7.69
CA ALA A 17 10.06 16.38 -6.27
C ALA A 17 9.08 15.51 -5.44
N ALA A 18 8.02 14.99 -6.05
CA ALA A 18 7.14 13.98 -5.45
C ALA A 18 7.76 12.57 -5.48
N MET A 19 8.83 12.38 -6.26
CA MET A 19 9.79 11.31 -6.03
C MET A 19 10.75 11.73 -4.91
N MET A 20 10.30 11.69 -3.65
CA MET A 20 11.21 11.12 -2.65
C MET A 20 11.36 9.65 -3.06
N VAL A 21 12.25 9.42 -4.02
CA VAL A 21 12.72 8.09 -4.39
C VAL A 21 13.13 7.49 -3.06
N ALA A 22 12.46 6.43 -2.62
CA ALA A 22 13.15 5.45 -1.81
C ALA A 22 14.29 4.99 -2.72
N SER A 23 15.44 5.67 -2.65
CA SER A 23 16.54 5.48 -3.59
C SER A 23 16.84 4.01 -3.61
N SER A 24 16.47 3.32 -4.69
CA SER A 24 16.77 1.91 -4.82
C SER A 24 18.28 1.79 -4.72
N MET A 25 18.73 0.95 -3.79
CA MET A 25 20.14 0.62 -3.73
C MET A 25 20.42 -0.32 -4.89
N ASP A 26 20.83 0.29 -6.00
CA ASP A 26 21.19 -0.44 -7.20
C ASP A 26 22.42 -1.31 -6.92
N ILE A 27 22.35 -2.55 -7.42
CA ILE A 27 23.43 -3.52 -7.31
C ILE A 27 24.28 -3.37 -8.57
N THR A 28 25.58 -3.18 -8.39
CA THR A 28 26.54 -3.16 -9.51
C THR A 28 27.26 -4.49 -9.64
N ASP A 29 27.79 -4.82 -10.81
CA ASP A 29 28.61 -6.03 -10.99
C ASP A 29 29.80 -6.05 -10.02
N ARG A 30 30.39 -4.87 -9.74
CA ARG A 30 31.49 -4.70 -8.78
C ARG A 30 31.10 -5.16 -7.37
N ASP A 31 29.87 -4.90 -6.95
CA ASP A 31 29.39 -5.29 -5.63
C ASP A 31 29.32 -6.81 -5.44
N LEU A 32 29.29 -7.57 -6.52
CA LEU A 32 29.16 -9.03 -6.51
C LEU A 32 30.47 -9.78 -6.78
N THR A 33 31.59 -9.06 -6.95
CA THR A 33 32.89 -9.64 -7.38
C THR A 33 33.64 -10.39 -6.27
N SER A 34 33.37 -10.08 -5.01
CA SER A 34 34.07 -10.67 -3.85
C SER A 34 33.20 -10.62 -2.60
N GLU A 35 33.51 -11.47 -1.61
CA GLU A 35 32.88 -11.39 -0.28
C GLU A 35 33.04 -10.01 0.36
N GLU A 36 34.20 -9.37 0.21
CA GLU A 36 34.47 -8.04 0.77
C GLU A 36 33.57 -6.96 0.15
N SER A 37 33.38 -6.99 -1.17
CA SER A 37 32.50 -6.03 -1.86
C SER A 37 31.02 -6.26 -1.54
N LEU A 38 30.58 -7.52 -1.46
CA LEU A 38 29.25 -7.90 -0.99
C LEU A 38 29.00 -7.46 0.45
N TRP A 39 29.98 -7.62 1.34
CA TRP A 39 29.90 -7.15 2.71
C TRP A 39 29.79 -5.62 2.79
N ALA A 40 30.56 -4.91 1.96
CA ALA A 40 30.43 -3.47 1.85
C ALA A 40 29.03 -3.06 1.37
N LEU A 41 28.44 -3.77 0.41
CA LEU A 41 27.05 -3.55 -0.02
C LEU A 41 26.06 -3.81 1.13
N TYR A 42 26.26 -4.89 1.90
CA TYR A 42 25.43 -5.20 3.06
C TYR A 42 25.48 -4.10 4.13
N GLU A 43 26.65 -3.58 4.47
CA GLU A 43 26.78 -2.49 5.45
C GLU A 43 26.16 -1.19 4.93
N ARG A 44 26.30 -0.87 3.63
CA ARG A 44 25.59 0.27 3.02
C ARG A 44 24.07 0.09 3.10
N TRP A 45 23.58 -1.11 2.79
CA TRP A 45 22.16 -1.45 2.87
C TRP A 45 21.62 -1.36 4.29
N SER A 46 22.34 -1.93 5.24
CA SER A 46 22.00 -1.90 6.66
C SER A 46 21.94 -0.46 7.18
N GLY A 47 22.88 0.39 6.76
CA GLY A 47 22.90 1.82 7.09
C GLY A 47 21.73 2.58 6.47
N HIS A 48 21.46 2.36 5.18
CA HIS A 48 20.37 3.03 4.46
C HIS A 48 18.99 2.72 5.06
N HIS A 49 18.72 1.45 5.38
CA HIS A 49 17.45 1.01 5.95
C HIS A 49 17.41 1.03 7.49
N ASN A 50 18.49 1.48 8.14
CA ASN A 50 18.66 1.48 9.60
C ASN A 50 18.38 0.10 10.24
N VAL A 51 18.81 -0.97 9.57
CA VAL A 51 18.72 -2.35 10.07
C VAL A 51 19.86 -2.57 11.06
N ARG A 52 19.53 -3.11 12.23
CA ARG A 52 20.51 -3.44 13.30
C ARG A 52 20.40 -4.93 13.63
N ARG A 53 21.53 -5.64 13.59
CA ARG A 53 21.64 -7.08 13.88
C ARG A 53 22.74 -7.31 14.93
N ASP A 54 22.56 -8.29 15.80
CA ASP A 54 23.65 -8.76 16.68
C ASP A 54 24.78 -9.36 15.82
N LEU A 55 26.02 -9.28 16.30
CA LEU A 55 27.19 -9.83 15.62
C LEU A 55 27.01 -11.33 15.32
N ARG A 56 26.34 -12.06 16.22
CA ARG A 56 26.01 -13.49 16.04
C ARG A 56 25.05 -13.74 14.88
N ASP A 57 24.11 -12.82 14.66
CA ASP A 57 23.13 -12.93 13.57
C ASP A 57 23.70 -12.44 12.24
N LYS A 58 24.66 -11.51 12.26
CA LYS A 58 25.21 -10.87 11.06
C LYS A 58 25.72 -11.88 10.03
N ALA A 59 26.39 -12.97 10.45
CA ALA A 59 26.90 -13.97 9.51
C ALA A 59 25.76 -14.70 8.77
N MET A 60 24.72 -15.12 9.49
CA MET A 60 23.54 -15.77 8.90
C MET A 60 22.77 -14.79 8.00
N ARG A 61 22.52 -13.56 8.48
CA ARG A 61 21.83 -12.50 7.73
C ARG A 61 22.57 -12.12 6.46
N PHE A 62 23.90 -12.06 6.53
CA PHE A 62 24.73 -11.80 5.37
C PHE A 62 24.64 -12.94 4.34
N SER A 63 24.55 -14.20 4.77
CA SER A 63 24.33 -15.32 3.84
C SER A 63 23.04 -15.14 3.03
N VAL A 64 21.94 -14.83 3.73
CA VAL A 64 20.63 -14.58 3.09
C VAL A 64 20.69 -13.34 2.20
N PHE A 65 21.35 -12.28 2.65
CA PHE A 65 21.54 -11.06 1.89
C PHE A 65 22.27 -11.31 0.56
N LYS A 66 23.33 -12.13 0.55
CA LYS A 66 24.04 -12.51 -0.67
C LYS A 66 23.12 -13.19 -1.67
N GLU A 67 22.34 -14.17 -1.22
CA GLU A 67 21.38 -14.89 -2.08
C GLU A 67 20.37 -13.92 -2.69
N ASN A 68 19.81 -13.02 -1.88
CA ASN A 68 18.89 -11.99 -2.32
C ASN A 68 19.53 -11.03 -3.32
N ALA A 69 20.75 -10.54 -3.05
CA ALA A 69 21.47 -9.61 -3.91
C ALA A 69 21.76 -10.23 -5.29
N HIS A 70 22.26 -11.46 -5.33
CA HIS A 70 22.48 -12.17 -6.59
C HIS A 70 21.19 -12.42 -7.37
N MET A 71 20.11 -12.81 -6.68
CA MET A 71 18.81 -13.03 -7.31
C MET A 71 18.23 -11.75 -7.92
N ILE A 72 18.27 -10.64 -7.16
CA ILE A 72 17.81 -9.32 -7.61
C ILE A 72 18.63 -8.86 -8.81
N HIS A 73 19.96 -8.93 -8.73
CA HIS A 73 20.84 -8.50 -9.82
C HIS A 73 20.55 -9.29 -11.09
N LYS A 74 20.48 -10.62 -10.99
CA LYS A 74 20.18 -11.50 -12.13
C LYS A 74 18.81 -11.20 -12.73
N PHE A 75 17.78 -10.97 -11.92
CA PHE A 75 16.45 -10.61 -12.42
C PHE A 75 16.48 -9.28 -13.17
N ASN A 76 17.17 -8.29 -12.63
CA ASN A 76 17.23 -6.94 -13.19
C ASN A 76 18.02 -6.85 -14.51
N GLN A 77 18.81 -7.86 -14.88
CA GLN A 77 19.42 -8.00 -16.22
C GLN A 77 18.40 -8.38 -17.31
N GLY A 78 17.17 -8.76 -16.94
CA GLY A 78 16.09 -9.04 -17.89
C GLY A 78 15.26 -7.82 -18.27
N ASP A 79 14.37 -8.04 -19.25
CA ASP A 79 13.52 -7.02 -19.87
C ASP A 79 12.14 -6.88 -19.20
N ALA A 80 11.99 -7.36 -17.96
CA ALA A 80 10.73 -7.22 -17.23
C ALA A 80 10.36 -5.73 -17.07
N PRO A 81 9.06 -5.36 -17.15
CA PRO A 81 8.60 -3.98 -17.01
C PRO A 81 8.66 -3.45 -15.57
N TYR A 82 9.28 -4.22 -14.67
CA TYR A 82 9.54 -3.86 -13.28
C TYR A 82 10.91 -4.36 -12.87
N LYS A 83 11.43 -3.77 -11.80
CA LYS A 83 12.71 -4.13 -11.19
C LYS A 83 12.50 -4.60 -9.76
N LEU A 84 13.38 -5.46 -9.31
CA LEU A 84 13.51 -5.82 -7.90
C LEU A 84 14.52 -4.90 -7.23
N SER A 85 14.44 -4.76 -5.91
CA SER A 85 15.38 -3.95 -5.13
C SER A 85 15.77 -4.63 -3.83
N LEU A 86 16.94 -4.26 -3.30
CA LEU A 86 17.32 -4.50 -1.91
C LEU A 86 16.52 -3.56 -0.99
N ASN A 87 15.23 -3.83 -0.87
CA ASN A 87 14.33 -3.12 0.03
C ASN A 87 14.54 -3.55 1.49
N LEU A 88 13.62 -3.21 2.38
CA LEU A 88 13.71 -3.50 3.83
C LEU A 88 13.94 -5.00 4.14
N PHE A 89 13.59 -5.90 3.21
CA PHE A 89 13.71 -7.34 3.38
C PHE A 89 15.02 -7.93 2.81
N GLY A 90 16.01 -7.08 2.51
CA GLY A 90 17.27 -7.49 1.88
C GLY A 90 17.98 -8.65 2.57
N ASP A 91 17.89 -8.78 3.90
CA ASP A 91 18.53 -9.84 4.70
C ASP A 91 17.54 -10.87 5.29
N MET A 92 16.33 -10.96 4.73
CA MET A 92 15.29 -11.88 5.17
C MET A 92 15.00 -12.94 4.11
N THR A 93 14.67 -14.16 4.56
CA THR A 93 14.17 -15.23 3.68
C THR A 93 12.70 -15.01 3.35
N ASP A 94 12.21 -15.67 2.30
CA ASP A 94 10.79 -15.61 1.93
C ASP A 94 9.87 -16.10 3.05
N GLU A 95 10.29 -17.15 3.77
CA GLU A 95 9.56 -17.72 4.90
C GLU A 95 9.49 -16.75 6.07
N GLU A 96 10.58 -16.04 6.37
CA GLU A 96 10.60 -15.03 7.42
C GLU A 96 9.66 -13.88 7.09
N ILE A 97 9.67 -13.39 5.85
CA ILE A 97 8.77 -12.32 5.40
C ILE A 97 7.32 -12.79 5.47
N ASP A 98 7.01 -14.00 5.01
CA ASP A 98 5.65 -14.56 5.07
C ASP A 98 5.14 -14.70 6.49
N HIS A 99 6.02 -15.06 7.43
CA HIS A 99 5.66 -15.28 8.83
C HIS A 99 5.52 -13.97 9.62
N THR A 100 6.19 -12.90 9.19
CA THR A 100 6.24 -11.63 9.93
C THR A 100 5.40 -10.52 9.27
N HIS A 101 5.32 -10.48 7.95
CA HIS A 101 4.74 -9.35 7.20
C HIS A 101 3.64 -9.74 6.21
N GLY A 102 3.57 -11.01 5.80
CA GLY A 102 2.76 -11.44 4.65
C GLY A 102 1.33 -11.92 4.93
N ARG A 103 0.89 -11.99 6.19
CA ARG A 103 -0.39 -12.66 6.53
C ARG A 103 -1.30 -11.82 7.41
N CYS A 104 -2.40 -11.39 6.81
CA CYS A 104 -3.65 -11.09 7.50
C CYS A 104 -4.68 -12.11 7.02
N SER A 105 -4.86 -13.21 7.75
CA SER A 105 -5.86 -14.21 7.36
C SER A 105 -7.29 -13.66 7.51
N ASP A 106 -8.30 -14.30 6.90
CA ASP A 106 -9.74 -14.03 7.13
C ASP A 106 -10.26 -12.62 6.78
N LEU A 107 -9.67 -11.93 5.82
CA LEU A 107 -9.98 -10.53 5.47
C LEU A 107 -11.44 -10.23 5.05
N LEU A 108 -12.16 -11.20 4.46
CA LEU A 108 -13.51 -11.02 3.89
C LEU A 108 -14.59 -11.89 4.54
N SER A 109 -14.25 -12.81 5.43
CA SER A 109 -15.17 -13.88 5.83
C SER A 109 -16.18 -13.38 6.86
N ASP A 110 -17.22 -12.68 6.44
CA ASP A 110 -18.39 -12.46 7.29
C ASP A 110 -19.36 -13.60 7.02
N GLY A 111 -19.66 -14.43 8.04
CA GLY A 111 -20.59 -15.57 7.94
C GLY A 111 -22.04 -15.18 7.59
N GLY A 112 -22.30 -13.90 7.35
CA GLY A 112 -23.57 -13.38 6.84
C GLY A 112 -23.67 -13.44 5.32
N LYS A 113 -24.87 -13.77 4.82
CA LYS A 113 -25.19 -13.75 3.38
C LYS A 113 -24.71 -12.43 2.76
N ARG A 114 -23.76 -12.51 1.82
CA ARG A 114 -23.31 -11.42 0.96
C ARG A 114 -24.52 -10.81 0.25
N ARG A 115 -25.19 -9.84 0.86
CA ARG A 115 -26.18 -9.02 0.16
C ARG A 115 -25.37 -8.13 -0.76
N GLN A 116 -25.18 -8.58 -2.00
CA GLN A 116 -24.83 -7.71 -3.10
C GLN A 116 -25.94 -6.67 -3.19
N GLY A 117 -25.77 -5.55 -2.49
CA GLY A 117 -26.59 -4.39 -2.76
C GLY A 117 -26.39 -4.08 -4.24
N ARG A 118 -27.48 -3.95 -5.00
CA ARG A 118 -27.40 -3.34 -6.33
C ARG A 118 -26.53 -2.10 -6.17
N PHE A 119 -25.42 -2.04 -6.88
CA PHE A 119 -24.67 -0.81 -7.04
C PHE A 119 -25.64 0.11 -7.78
N THR A 120 -26.43 0.88 -7.04
CA THR A 120 -27.34 1.85 -7.64
C THR A 120 -26.45 2.84 -8.34
N GLN A 121 -26.47 2.77 -9.67
CA GLN A 121 -25.82 3.66 -10.62
C GLN A 121 -26.30 5.09 -10.34
N GLY A 122 -25.77 5.71 -9.30
CA GLY A 122 -25.87 7.15 -9.11
C GLY A 122 -24.88 7.77 -10.07
N ALA A 123 -25.33 7.99 -11.31
CA ALA A 123 -24.57 8.55 -12.44
C ALA A 123 -23.36 7.69 -12.88
N VAL A 124 -23.61 6.49 -13.42
CA VAL A 124 -22.60 5.78 -14.20
C VAL A 124 -22.81 6.15 -15.66
N ALA A 125 -22.02 7.10 -16.12
CA ALA A 125 -21.82 7.32 -17.55
C ALA A 125 -21.26 6.03 -18.18
N ALA A 126 -21.52 5.81 -19.45
CA ALA A 126 -20.98 4.68 -20.21
C ALA A 126 -19.45 4.58 -20.03
N CYS A 127 -18.85 3.40 -20.26
CA CYS A 127 -17.41 3.13 -20.18
C CYS A 127 -16.48 4.17 -20.84
N ASN A 128 -17.01 5.05 -21.70
CA ASN A 128 -16.27 6.04 -22.48
C ASN A 128 -16.02 7.39 -21.76
N ASP A 129 -16.62 7.66 -20.59
CA ASP A 129 -16.51 8.96 -19.91
C ASP A 129 -15.63 8.95 -18.64
N PHE A 130 -14.98 7.83 -18.32
CA PHE A 130 -14.08 7.79 -17.16
C PHE A 130 -12.71 8.42 -17.49
N PRO A 131 -12.07 9.12 -16.55
CA PRO A 131 -10.72 9.60 -16.75
C PRO A 131 -9.81 8.42 -17.07
N MET A 132 -9.01 8.51 -18.14
CA MET A 132 -8.04 7.46 -18.49
C MET A 132 -6.96 7.25 -17.41
N PHE A 133 -6.84 8.20 -16.49
CA PHE A 133 -5.88 8.20 -15.41
C PHE A 133 -6.53 8.80 -14.16
N VAL A 134 -6.37 8.12 -13.04
CA VAL A 134 -6.77 8.61 -11.71
C VAL A 134 -5.60 8.39 -10.77
N ASP A 135 -5.21 9.43 -10.05
CA ASP A 135 -4.27 9.32 -8.93
C ASP A 135 -4.76 10.19 -7.78
N TRP A 136 -5.31 9.55 -6.74
CA TRP A 136 -5.85 10.22 -5.56
C TRP A 136 -4.78 10.91 -4.71
N ARG A 137 -3.49 10.71 -4.99
CA ARG A 137 -2.38 11.44 -4.36
C ARG A 137 -2.21 12.85 -4.92
N MET A 138 -2.58 13.06 -6.19
CA MET A 138 -2.40 14.34 -6.85
C MET A 138 -3.25 15.43 -6.19
N THR A 139 -2.64 16.58 -5.97
CA THR A 139 -3.32 17.78 -5.50
C THR A 139 -3.80 18.62 -6.69
N GLY A 140 -4.80 19.46 -6.48
CA GLY A 140 -5.15 20.52 -7.45
C GLY A 140 -5.99 20.11 -8.66
N TYR A 141 -6.21 18.81 -8.94
CA TYR A 141 -7.10 18.34 -10.03
C TYR A 141 -8.48 19.01 -10.01
N ASP A 142 -8.99 19.24 -8.80
CA ASP A 142 -10.22 19.98 -8.51
C ASP A 142 -10.05 20.86 -7.26
N GLN A 143 -8.87 21.47 -7.09
CA GLN A 143 -8.51 22.31 -5.92
C GLN A 143 -8.62 21.62 -4.54
N ARG A 144 -8.59 20.29 -4.51
CA ARG A 144 -8.51 19.52 -3.25
C ARG A 144 -7.09 19.25 -2.79
N PRO A 145 -6.92 18.96 -1.48
CA PRO A 145 -5.73 18.26 -1.01
C PRO A 145 -5.71 16.81 -1.51
N SER A 146 -4.56 16.15 -1.34
CA SER A 146 -4.42 14.71 -1.55
C SER A 146 -5.53 13.95 -0.79
N ALA A 147 -6.03 12.88 -1.39
CA ALA A 147 -6.91 11.91 -0.74
C ALA A 147 -6.14 10.66 -0.26
N VAL A 148 -4.82 10.77 -0.12
CA VAL A 148 -3.95 9.68 0.32
C VAL A 148 -2.92 10.25 1.30
N THR A 149 -2.91 9.73 2.52
CA THR A 149 -1.86 10.04 3.52
C THR A 149 -0.53 9.39 3.15
N SER A 150 0.55 9.74 3.85
CA SER A 150 1.84 9.04 3.71
C SER A 150 1.70 7.53 3.93
N VAL A 151 2.61 6.76 3.34
CA VAL A 151 2.70 5.31 3.57
C VAL A 151 3.07 5.09 5.04
N LYS A 152 2.34 4.19 5.70
CA LYS A 152 2.59 3.77 7.08
C LYS A 152 3.33 2.41 7.08
N ILE A 153 3.86 1.97 8.22
CA ILE A 153 4.62 0.72 8.34
C ILE A 153 3.97 -0.18 9.40
N GLN A 154 3.30 -1.27 9.00
CA GLN A 154 2.61 -2.22 9.87
C GLN A 154 3.57 -3.14 10.66
N ARG A 155 4.82 -3.27 10.19
CA ARG A 155 5.83 -4.16 10.77
C ARG A 155 5.28 -5.60 10.92
N GLY A 156 5.56 -6.25 12.05
CA GLY A 156 5.22 -7.64 12.34
C GLY A 156 3.75 -7.91 12.69
N CYS A 157 2.91 -6.87 12.72
CA CYS A 157 1.52 -6.97 13.11
C CYS A 157 0.65 -7.28 11.89
N GLY A 158 -0.15 -8.34 11.93
CA GLY A 158 -1.11 -8.76 10.88
C GLY A 158 -2.33 -7.84 10.77
N ALA A 159 -2.10 -6.53 10.74
CA ALA A 159 -3.11 -5.47 10.79
C ALA A 159 -3.38 -4.78 9.44
N CYS A 160 -2.92 -5.34 8.32
CA CYS A 160 -3.18 -4.78 6.99
C CYS A 160 -4.68 -4.54 6.71
N TRP A 161 -5.57 -5.33 7.32
CA TRP A 161 -7.02 -5.11 7.31
C TRP A 161 -7.41 -3.72 7.84
N ALA A 162 -6.78 -3.30 8.95
CA ALA A 162 -7.02 -2.02 9.58
C ALA A 162 -6.35 -0.88 8.81
N PHE A 163 -5.13 -1.09 8.29
CA PHE A 163 -4.45 -0.12 7.43
C PHE A 163 -5.22 0.17 6.15
N ALA A 164 -5.70 -0.87 5.46
CA ALA A 164 -6.47 -0.71 4.23
C ALA A 164 -7.82 -0.03 4.50
N ALA A 165 -8.54 -0.45 5.55
CA ALA A 165 -9.79 0.20 5.94
C ALA A 165 -9.58 1.68 6.28
N ALA A 166 -8.57 2.00 7.10
CA ALA A 166 -8.24 3.38 7.44
C ALA A 166 -7.91 4.20 6.19
N ALA A 167 -7.03 3.72 5.30
CA ALA A 167 -6.65 4.43 4.08
C ALA A 167 -7.85 4.74 3.15
N ALA A 168 -8.80 3.81 3.01
CA ALA A 168 -10.03 4.07 2.26
C ALA A 168 -10.91 5.14 2.93
N VAL A 169 -11.05 5.12 4.27
CA VAL A 169 -11.81 6.13 5.03
C VAL A 169 -11.12 7.50 5.00
N GLU A 170 -9.80 7.56 5.11
CA GLU A 170 -8.98 8.76 4.95
C GLU A 170 -9.26 9.42 3.59
N GLY A 171 -9.28 8.61 2.53
CA GLY A 171 -9.51 9.07 1.17
C GLY A 171 -10.90 9.64 0.95
N ILE A 172 -11.96 8.90 1.30
CA ILE A 172 -13.33 9.41 1.15
C ILE A 172 -13.59 10.63 2.04
N ASN A 173 -12.99 10.69 3.24
CA ASN A 173 -13.07 11.87 4.09
C ASN A 173 -12.43 13.09 3.40
N SER A 174 -11.23 12.95 2.84
CA SER A 174 -10.57 14.04 2.11
C SER A 174 -11.40 14.51 0.91
N ILE A 175 -11.97 13.56 0.14
CA ILE A 175 -12.85 13.84 -1.01
C ILE A 175 -14.10 14.63 -0.60
N ARG A 176 -14.75 14.25 0.51
CA ARG A 176 -16.00 14.86 0.96
C ARG A 176 -15.82 16.16 1.72
N THR A 177 -14.79 16.25 2.54
CA THR A 177 -14.59 17.37 3.48
C THR A 177 -13.50 18.34 3.05
N ARG A 178 -12.73 18.01 2.02
CA ARG A 178 -11.52 18.76 1.58
C ARG A 178 -10.46 18.85 2.68
N SER A 179 -10.49 17.93 3.65
CA SER A 179 -9.53 17.87 4.75
C SER A 179 -8.99 16.45 4.89
N LEU A 180 -7.75 16.23 4.46
CA LEU A 180 -7.05 14.96 4.71
C LEU A 180 -6.74 14.82 6.21
N LYS A 181 -7.21 13.74 6.82
CA LYS A 181 -6.92 13.37 8.21
C LYS A 181 -6.23 12.02 8.20
N SER A 182 -5.13 11.86 8.92
CA SER A 182 -4.54 10.54 9.18
C SER A 182 -5.28 9.88 10.33
N LEU A 183 -5.79 8.66 10.12
CA LEU A 183 -6.68 7.97 11.06
C LEU A 183 -5.93 6.90 11.85
N SER A 184 -6.37 6.69 13.09
CA SER A 184 -5.74 5.73 14.02
C SER A 184 -6.04 4.30 13.61
N VAL A 185 -5.05 3.63 13.01
CA VAL A 185 -5.10 2.18 12.79
C VAL A 185 -5.08 1.45 14.14
N GLN A 186 -4.39 2.00 15.14
CA GLN A 186 -4.31 1.42 16.49
C GLN A 186 -5.68 1.29 17.16
N GLN A 187 -6.56 2.27 16.99
CA GLN A 187 -7.92 2.19 17.50
C GLN A 187 -8.70 1.03 16.87
N LEU A 188 -8.51 0.72 15.58
CA LEU A 188 -9.13 -0.44 14.97
C LEU A 188 -8.58 -1.73 15.60
N ILE A 189 -7.25 -1.82 15.74
CA ILE A 189 -6.57 -2.99 16.32
C ILE A 189 -7.04 -3.27 17.75
N ASP A 190 -7.12 -2.25 18.60
CA ASP A 190 -7.43 -2.43 20.03
C ASP A 190 -8.93 -2.49 20.34
N CYS A 191 -9.80 -1.95 19.47
CA CYS A 191 -11.22 -1.73 19.80
C CYS A 191 -12.21 -2.46 18.88
N ASP A 192 -11.84 -2.85 17.66
CA ASP A 192 -12.73 -3.64 16.79
C ASP A 192 -12.82 -5.08 17.28
N LYS A 193 -13.86 -5.38 18.06
CA LYS A 193 -14.14 -6.71 18.60
C LYS A 193 -14.57 -7.75 17.56
N GLY A 194 -14.86 -7.34 16.32
CA GLY A 194 -15.14 -8.27 15.21
C GLY A 194 -13.89 -8.70 14.45
N SER A 195 -12.73 -8.16 14.83
CA SER A 195 -11.39 -8.53 14.35
C SER A 195 -10.52 -9.05 15.50
N PHE A 196 -9.30 -9.47 15.21
CA PHE A 196 -8.40 -10.14 16.16
C PHE A 196 -7.05 -9.44 16.29
N GLY A 197 -7.06 -8.10 16.22
CA GLY A 197 -5.88 -7.26 16.41
C GLY A 197 -4.78 -7.54 15.39
N CYS A 198 -3.57 -7.82 15.89
CA CYS A 198 -2.39 -8.17 15.11
C CYS A 198 -2.37 -9.62 14.64
N ARG A 199 -3.29 -10.49 15.10
CA ARG A 199 -3.34 -11.87 14.60
C ARG A 199 -3.99 -11.96 13.23
N ASN A 200 -5.08 -11.23 13.04
CA ASN A 200 -5.80 -11.05 11.78
C ASN A 200 -7.05 -10.17 12.00
N GLY A 201 -7.79 -9.87 10.94
CA GLY A 201 -9.04 -9.11 11.05
C GLY A 201 -9.76 -8.97 9.72
N ARG A 202 -10.89 -8.27 9.74
CA ARG A 202 -11.82 -8.16 8.61
C ARG A 202 -12.03 -6.70 8.23
N VAL A 203 -11.79 -6.37 6.97
CA VAL A 203 -12.04 -5.00 6.46
C VAL A 203 -13.51 -4.57 6.67
N PRO A 204 -14.52 -5.42 6.40
CA PRO A 204 -15.91 -5.06 6.70
C PRO A 204 -16.19 -4.83 8.19
N SER A 205 -15.50 -5.55 9.09
CA SER A 205 -15.63 -5.36 10.53
C SER A 205 -15.10 -3.99 10.95
N ALA A 206 -13.93 -3.59 10.41
CA ALA A 206 -13.38 -2.27 10.63
C ALA A 206 -14.36 -1.16 10.22
N PHE A 207 -14.95 -1.25 9.03
CA PHE A 207 -15.96 -0.27 8.60
C PHE A 207 -17.19 -0.27 9.51
N ARG A 208 -17.68 -1.45 9.90
CA ARG A 208 -18.81 -1.57 10.83
C ARG A 208 -18.51 -0.96 12.19
N TYR A 209 -17.31 -1.19 12.72
CA TYR A 209 -16.83 -0.58 13.95
C TYR A 209 -16.84 0.94 13.83
N ILE A 210 -16.28 1.52 12.77
CA ILE A 210 -16.25 2.99 12.57
C ILE A 210 -17.69 3.55 12.57
N ILE A 211 -18.64 2.87 11.91
CA ILE A 211 -20.06 3.27 11.91
C ILE A 211 -20.64 3.23 13.33
N ASN A 212 -20.54 2.08 14.00
CA ASN A 212 -21.19 1.83 15.28
C ASN A 212 -20.56 2.61 16.44
N ASN A 213 -19.25 2.87 16.36
CA ASN A 213 -18.50 3.67 17.33
C ASN A 213 -18.79 5.18 17.19
N GLY A 214 -19.53 5.60 16.15
CA GLY A 214 -19.73 7.01 15.86
C GLY A 214 -18.49 7.68 15.28
N GLY A 215 -17.56 6.90 14.73
CA GLY A 215 -16.38 7.35 14.00
C GLY A 215 -15.06 6.75 14.50
N ILE A 216 -13.96 7.35 14.04
CA ILE A 216 -12.57 6.97 14.35
C ILE A 216 -11.72 8.21 14.67
N ALA A 217 -10.75 8.05 15.58
CA ALA A 217 -9.81 9.09 15.98
C ALA A 217 -8.69 9.28 14.95
N THR A 218 -7.92 10.35 15.12
CA THR A 218 -6.72 10.58 14.29
C THR A 218 -5.54 9.75 14.78
N GLU A 219 -4.58 9.49 13.90
CA GLU A 219 -3.28 8.88 14.23
C GLU A 219 -2.55 9.65 15.34
N ALA A 220 -2.62 10.98 15.34
CA ALA A 220 -2.00 11.81 16.37
C ALA A 220 -2.65 11.63 17.75
N ASP A 221 -3.95 11.30 17.77
CA ASP A 221 -4.70 11.15 19.01
C ASP A 221 -4.57 9.76 19.64
N TYR A 222 -4.35 8.75 18.79
CA TYR A 222 -4.10 7.38 19.21
C TYR A 222 -3.07 6.74 18.26
N PRO A 223 -1.76 6.95 18.53
CA PRO A 223 -0.69 6.53 17.64
C PRO A 223 -0.53 5.01 17.53
N TYR A 224 -0.04 4.57 16.37
CA TYR A 224 0.31 3.19 16.11
C TYR A 224 1.55 2.73 16.89
N ILE A 225 1.43 1.58 17.55
CA ILE A 225 2.52 1.00 18.36
C ILE A 225 3.10 -0.29 17.77
N ALA A 226 2.69 -0.69 16.57
CA ALA A 226 3.10 -1.96 15.95
C ALA A 226 2.81 -3.21 16.80
N GLY A 227 1.69 -3.18 17.52
CA GLY A 227 1.27 -4.21 18.45
C GLY A 227 -0.14 -3.95 18.97
N GLU A 228 -0.51 -4.65 20.03
CA GLU A 228 -1.80 -4.50 20.72
C GLU A 228 -1.54 -3.95 22.13
N HIS A 229 -2.40 -3.02 22.58
CA HIS A 229 -2.42 -2.65 24.00
C HIS A 229 -3.12 -3.74 24.85
N GLY A 230 -3.94 -4.58 24.21
CA GLY A 230 -4.78 -5.59 24.86
C GLY A 230 -6.13 -5.04 25.37
N TYR A 231 -6.34 -3.73 25.32
CA TYR A 231 -7.59 -3.07 25.67
C TYR A 231 -7.74 -1.74 24.92
N CYS A 232 -9.00 -1.34 24.68
CA CYS A 232 -9.33 -0.12 23.95
C CYS A 232 -9.05 1.13 24.80
N LEU A 233 -8.00 1.88 24.46
CA LEU A 233 -7.48 3.02 25.23
C LEU A 233 -7.82 4.39 24.63
N VAL A 234 -8.87 4.49 23.80
CA VAL A 234 -9.23 5.74 23.14
C VAL A 234 -9.48 6.82 24.20
N PRO A 235 -8.75 7.95 24.21
CA PRO A 235 -8.93 8.98 25.23
C PRO A 235 -10.36 9.51 25.24
N LYS A 236 -11.06 9.41 26.38
CA LYS A 236 -12.49 9.78 26.54
C LYS A 236 -12.85 11.22 26.15
N ARG A 237 -11.86 12.13 26.06
CA ARG A 237 -12.04 13.55 25.70
C ARG A 237 -11.80 13.87 24.23
N LYS A 238 -11.42 12.87 23.41
CA LYS A 238 -11.13 13.04 21.99
C LYS A 238 -12.25 12.38 21.18
N ASN A 239 -13.19 13.19 20.72
CA ASN A 239 -14.33 12.72 19.94
C ASN A 239 -13.86 12.10 18.62
N PRO A 240 -14.60 11.12 18.08
CA PRO A 240 -14.37 10.62 16.74
C PRO A 240 -14.32 11.77 15.72
N VAL A 241 -13.30 11.79 14.87
CA VAL A 241 -13.03 12.92 13.97
C VAL A 241 -13.57 12.65 12.56
N VAL A 242 -13.72 11.38 12.19
CA VAL A 242 -14.24 10.96 10.90
C VAL A 242 -15.28 9.86 11.08
N THR A 243 -16.41 9.99 10.41
CA THR A 243 -17.50 9.01 10.37
C THR A 243 -17.75 8.55 8.93
N ILE A 244 -18.35 7.37 8.78
CA ILE A 244 -18.85 6.89 7.49
C ILE A 244 -20.30 6.43 7.66
N GLY A 245 -21.12 6.59 6.62
CA GLY A 245 -22.52 6.16 6.64
C GLY A 245 -22.74 4.69 6.27
N GLY A 246 -21.73 4.03 5.70
CA GLY A 246 -21.85 2.65 5.20
C GLY A 246 -20.67 2.24 4.34
N PHE A 247 -20.70 0.99 3.87
CA PHE A 247 -19.77 0.45 2.88
C PHE A 247 -20.53 -0.45 1.89
N LYS A 248 -19.96 -0.67 0.72
CA LYS A 248 -20.50 -1.53 -0.34
C LYS A 248 -19.40 -2.43 -0.89
N TRP A 249 -19.82 -3.58 -1.40
CA TRP A 249 -18.95 -4.48 -2.15
C TRP A 249 -18.91 -4.05 -3.61
N VAL A 250 -17.70 -3.98 -4.17
CA VAL A 250 -17.52 -4.00 -5.63
C VAL A 250 -17.73 -5.44 -6.11
N PRO A 251 -18.42 -5.68 -7.24
CA PRO A 251 -18.51 -7.00 -7.84
C PRO A 251 -17.13 -7.67 -7.97
N ASN A 252 -17.04 -8.93 -7.55
CA ASN A 252 -15.78 -9.69 -7.65
C ASN A 252 -15.49 -10.04 -9.11
N ASN A 253 -14.19 -10.11 -9.46
CA ASN A 253 -13.71 -10.49 -10.78
C ASN A 253 -14.24 -9.60 -11.92
N ASP A 254 -14.48 -8.33 -11.62
CA ASP A 254 -14.96 -7.32 -12.56
C ASP A 254 -14.05 -6.08 -12.47
N GLU A 255 -13.04 -6.03 -13.33
CA GLU A 255 -12.09 -4.90 -13.37
C GLU A 255 -12.78 -3.58 -13.78
N VAL A 256 -13.84 -3.64 -14.59
CA VAL A 256 -14.58 -2.44 -14.99
C VAL A 256 -15.31 -1.87 -13.78
N ALA A 257 -15.97 -2.71 -12.97
CA ALA A 257 -16.61 -2.26 -11.75
C ALA A 257 -15.59 -1.73 -10.72
N LEU A 258 -14.39 -2.33 -10.63
CA LEU A 258 -13.30 -1.80 -9.81
C LEU A 258 -12.82 -0.44 -10.33
N LEU A 259 -12.64 -0.28 -11.64
CA LEU A 259 -12.23 0.98 -12.27
C LEU A 259 -13.21 2.10 -11.98
N GLN A 260 -14.51 1.80 -12.11
CA GLN A 260 -15.58 2.74 -11.76
C GLN A 260 -15.55 3.14 -10.27
N ALA A 261 -15.35 2.17 -9.38
CA ALA A 261 -15.26 2.46 -7.95
C ALA A 261 -14.03 3.30 -7.61
N VAL A 262 -12.87 2.97 -8.19
CA VAL A 262 -11.61 3.71 -7.99
C VAL A 262 -11.68 5.10 -8.61
N ALA A 263 -12.40 5.29 -9.72
CA ALA A 263 -12.64 6.60 -10.30
C ALA A 263 -13.44 7.54 -9.38
N ALA A 264 -14.19 6.98 -8.40
CA ALA A 264 -14.95 7.75 -7.42
C ALA A 264 -14.22 7.98 -6.09
N GLN A 265 -13.42 7.01 -5.63
CA GLN A 265 -12.69 7.06 -4.34
C GLN A 265 -11.69 5.90 -4.20
N PRO A 266 -10.71 5.95 -3.28
CA PRO A 266 -9.88 4.80 -2.97
C PRO A 266 -10.67 3.57 -2.53
N VAL A 267 -10.24 2.38 -2.98
CA VAL A 267 -10.93 1.10 -2.78
C VAL A 267 -10.00 0.09 -2.11
N VAL A 268 -10.51 -0.61 -1.09
CA VAL A 268 -9.76 -1.72 -0.46
C VAL A 268 -9.81 -2.95 -1.36
N VAL A 269 -8.64 -3.54 -1.61
CA VAL A 269 -8.47 -4.78 -2.38
C VAL A 269 -7.62 -5.77 -1.61
N LEU A 270 -7.72 -7.05 -1.97
CA LEU A 270 -6.89 -8.09 -1.42
C LEU A 270 -5.98 -8.70 -2.48
N LEU A 271 -4.72 -8.93 -2.12
CA LEU A 271 -3.67 -9.37 -3.03
C LEU A 271 -2.87 -10.52 -2.43
N ASP A 272 -2.28 -11.33 -3.31
CA ASP A 272 -1.21 -12.26 -2.96
C ASP A 272 0.13 -11.52 -3.03
N THR A 273 0.78 -11.33 -1.88
CA THR A 273 1.99 -10.51 -1.76
C THR A 273 3.28 -11.29 -1.97
N LYS A 274 3.22 -12.62 -2.08
CA LYS A 274 4.43 -13.46 -2.09
C LYS A 274 5.36 -13.10 -3.23
N SER A 275 4.80 -12.84 -4.41
CA SER A 275 5.59 -12.63 -5.62
C SER A 275 6.20 -11.23 -5.75
N PHE A 276 5.82 -10.27 -4.92
CA PHE A 276 6.33 -8.91 -5.00
C PHE A 276 7.01 -8.42 -3.72
N ARG A 277 7.42 -9.34 -2.81
CA ARG A 277 8.18 -9.01 -1.58
C ARG A 277 9.39 -8.11 -1.84
N ARG A 278 10.10 -8.33 -2.94
CA ARG A 278 11.31 -7.57 -3.34
C ARG A 278 11.06 -6.57 -4.47
N TYR A 279 9.81 -6.23 -4.76
CA TYR A 279 9.48 -5.23 -5.79
C TYR A 279 10.20 -3.91 -5.49
N GLY A 280 10.79 -3.31 -6.52
CA GLY A 280 11.58 -2.08 -6.45
C GLY A 280 11.03 -0.93 -7.30
N GLY A 281 10.18 -1.20 -8.29
CA GLY A 281 9.62 -0.16 -9.16
C GLY A 281 9.17 -0.71 -10.51
N GLY A 282 8.34 0.05 -11.24
CA GLY A 282 7.77 -0.31 -12.55
C GLY A 282 6.36 -0.91 -12.46
N VAL A 283 5.91 -1.61 -13.50
CA VAL A 283 4.59 -2.26 -13.50
C VAL A 283 4.77 -3.75 -13.24
N PHE A 284 4.31 -4.22 -12.08
CA PHE A 284 4.40 -5.64 -11.73
C PHE A 284 3.41 -6.46 -12.57
N VAL A 285 3.94 -7.37 -13.39
CA VAL A 285 3.15 -8.22 -14.32
C VAL A 285 3.17 -9.70 -13.96
N GLY A 286 3.61 -10.03 -12.74
CA GLY A 286 3.69 -11.40 -12.25
C GLY A 286 5.04 -12.08 -12.48
N PRO A 287 5.13 -13.38 -12.17
CA PRO A 287 4.03 -14.28 -11.82
C PRO A 287 3.46 -14.00 -10.42
N CYS A 288 2.16 -14.19 -10.20
CA CYS A 288 1.54 -14.14 -8.86
C CYS A 288 0.43 -15.18 -8.69
N GLY A 289 0.20 -15.59 -7.44
CA GLY A 289 -0.92 -16.46 -7.10
C GLY A 289 -2.22 -15.69 -6.91
N THR A 290 -3.29 -16.42 -6.59
CA THR A 290 -4.60 -15.85 -6.24
C THR A 290 -4.92 -16.01 -4.75
N ASN A 291 -3.93 -16.35 -3.92
CA ASN A 291 -4.12 -16.51 -2.49
C ASN A 291 -4.06 -15.14 -1.80
N GLN A 292 -5.21 -14.48 -1.75
CA GLN A 292 -5.36 -13.12 -1.26
C GLN A 292 -5.24 -13.04 0.28
N THR A 293 -4.02 -12.88 0.79
CA THR A 293 -3.71 -12.88 2.23
C THR A 293 -3.41 -11.50 2.81
N HIS A 294 -3.40 -10.44 1.98
CA HIS A 294 -3.02 -9.10 2.41
C HIS A 294 -3.99 -8.05 1.87
N GLY A 295 -4.41 -7.13 2.73
CA GLY A 295 -5.30 -6.01 2.40
C GLY A 295 -4.51 -4.76 2.07
N MET A 296 -4.81 -4.15 0.93
CA MET A 296 -4.18 -2.92 0.45
C MET A 296 -5.26 -1.97 -0.09
N THR A 297 -4.88 -0.76 -0.47
CA THR A 297 -5.83 0.22 -1.02
C THR A 297 -5.42 0.64 -2.41
N VAL A 298 -6.28 0.45 -3.40
CA VAL A 298 -6.12 1.04 -4.73
C VAL A 298 -6.44 2.53 -4.61
N VAL A 299 -5.46 3.35 -4.98
CA VAL A 299 -5.51 4.82 -4.92
C VAL A 299 -5.41 5.45 -6.30
N GLY A 300 -5.53 4.65 -7.35
CA GLY A 300 -5.49 5.15 -8.71
C GLY A 300 -5.30 4.04 -9.73
N TYR A 301 -5.29 4.45 -10.98
CA TYR A 301 -4.98 3.62 -12.14
C TYR A 301 -4.46 4.50 -13.26
N GLY A 302 -3.83 3.85 -14.23
CA GLY A 302 -3.37 4.51 -15.42
C GLY A 302 -2.82 3.51 -16.41
N THR A 303 -2.13 4.08 -17.38
CA THR A 303 -1.53 3.33 -18.47
C THR A 303 -0.13 3.90 -18.68
N THR A 304 0.86 3.04 -18.96
CA THR A 304 2.24 3.52 -19.21
C THR A 304 2.26 4.47 -20.41
N ASP A 305 3.08 5.52 -20.31
CA ASP A 305 3.27 6.50 -21.38
C ASP A 305 4.22 5.93 -22.44
N GLU A 306 3.71 4.96 -23.20
CA GLU A 306 4.42 4.26 -24.26
C GLU A 306 3.83 4.64 -25.63
N HIS A 307 4.72 5.10 -26.50
CA HIS A 307 4.38 5.49 -27.88
C HIS A 307 4.05 4.27 -28.74
N ASP A 308 4.60 3.10 -28.41
CA ASP A 308 4.26 1.83 -29.01
C ASP A 308 3.07 1.20 -28.27
N PRO A 309 1.88 1.07 -28.88
CA PRO A 309 0.71 0.46 -28.25
C PRO A 309 0.96 -0.97 -27.77
N LYS A 310 1.93 -1.69 -28.34
CA LYS A 310 2.27 -3.06 -27.95
C LYS A 310 3.07 -3.14 -26.64
N LYS A 311 3.67 -2.03 -26.20
CA LYS A 311 4.43 -1.93 -24.94
C LYS A 311 3.65 -1.24 -23.82
N ARG A 312 2.45 -0.76 -24.15
CA ARG A 312 1.56 -0.12 -23.22
C ARG A 312 1.04 -1.12 -22.20
N ILE A 313 1.11 -0.77 -20.92
CA ILE A 313 0.67 -1.61 -19.81
C ILE A 313 -0.29 -0.80 -18.96
N ASP A 314 -1.50 -1.31 -18.78
CA ASP A 314 -2.47 -0.78 -17.83
C ASP A 314 -2.11 -1.22 -16.41
N TYR A 315 -2.26 -0.33 -15.44
CA TYR A 315 -1.83 -0.58 -14.06
C TYR A 315 -2.76 0.04 -13.02
N TRP A 316 -2.75 -0.60 -11.85
CA TRP A 316 -3.33 -0.07 -10.62
C TRP A 316 -2.25 0.59 -9.77
N ILE A 317 -2.55 1.74 -9.16
CA ILE A 317 -1.69 2.38 -8.16
C ILE A 317 -2.17 1.91 -6.79
N ILE A 318 -1.33 1.19 -6.06
CA ILE A 318 -1.71 0.53 -4.81
C ILE A 318 -0.88 1.08 -3.64
N LYS A 319 -1.57 1.54 -2.59
CA LYS A 319 -0.96 1.90 -1.30
C LYS A 319 -0.84 0.65 -0.43
N ASN A 320 0.40 0.30 -0.09
CA ASN A 320 0.72 -0.73 0.90
C ASN A 320 0.91 -0.13 2.32
N SER A 321 1.16 -1.00 3.30
CA SER A 321 1.39 -0.68 4.71
C SER A 321 2.53 -1.49 5.31
#